data_AF-A0A8H2W7F4-F1
#
_entry.id   AF-A0A8H2W7F4-F1
#
_cell.length_a   1.000
_cell.length_b   1.000
_cell.length_c   1.000
_cell.angle_alpha   90.00
_cell.angle_beta   90.00
_cell.angle_gamma   90.00
#
_symmetry.space_group_name_H-M   'P 1'
#
loop_
_entity.id
_entity.type
_entity.pdbx_description
1 polymer ?
#
loop_
_entity_poly.entity_id
_entity_poly.type
_entity_poly.pdbx_seq_one_letter_code
_entity_poly.pdbx_strand_id
1 'polypeptide(L)'
;MLVNSVTRYFDGTAELHAISQPAALMHLDSFEITFQSSDPTCSVNEVSTSSSSRINQYILFEAPERNPNACIAVCRFRIVIPDTLFPWTGGRAQFRVRVCALFNVYSPERGARILQRGPEYVHHFSLQLRTSRRGLPFGP
;
A
#
# COMPACT_ATOMS: atom_id res chain seq x y z
N MET A 1 13.20 9.97 23.90
CA MET A 1 13.11 9.04 22.75
C MET A 1 12.96 7.64 23.32
N LEU A 2 11.83 6.95 23.07
CA LEU A 2 11.62 5.59 23.54
C LEU A 2 12.57 4.65 22.78
N VAL A 3 13.45 3.97 23.52
CA VAL A 3 14.59 3.19 23.03
C VAL A 3 14.18 1.91 22.27
N ASN A 4 12.89 1.66 22.08
CA ASN A 4 12.35 0.44 21.44
C ASN A 4 11.14 0.72 20.53
N SER A 5 11.16 1.80 19.73
CA SER A 5 10.12 1.95 18.69
C SER A 5 10.38 0.92 17.59
N VAL A 6 9.41 0.05 17.35
CA VAL A 6 9.54 -1.04 16.38
C VAL A 6 8.66 -0.75 15.18
N THR A 7 9.27 -0.25 14.11
CA THR A 7 8.63 -0.12 12.81
C THR A 7 8.50 -1.49 12.15
N ARG A 8 7.29 -1.83 11.70
CA ARG A 8 7.01 -3.02 10.90
C ARG A 8 6.80 -2.63 9.45
N TYR A 9 6.98 -3.59 8.55
CA TYR A 9 6.78 -3.41 7.13
C TYR A 9 5.84 -4.47 6.58
N PHE A 10 4.96 -4.08 5.67
CA PHE A 10 4.22 -4.99 4.80
C PHE A 10 4.70 -4.76 3.38
N ASP A 11 5.37 -5.76 2.82
CA ASP A 11 5.85 -5.74 1.44
C ASP A 11 4.76 -6.32 0.53
N GLY A 12 4.38 -5.56 -0.49
CA GLY A 12 3.37 -5.93 -1.46
C GLY A 12 3.91 -5.87 -2.88
N THR A 13 3.45 -6.79 -3.72
CA THR A 13 3.68 -6.75 -5.16
C THR A 13 2.33 -6.76 -5.85
N ALA A 14 2.09 -5.76 -6.68
CA ALA A 14 0.92 -5.66 -7.55
C ALA A 14 1.34 -6.03 -8.97
N GLU A 15 0.72 -7.06 -9.52
CA GLU A 15 0.94 -7.49 -10.90
C GLU A 15 -0.33 -7.32 -11.71
N LEU A 16 -0.24 -6.59 -12.81
CA LEU A 16 -1.29 -6.47 -13.79
C LEU A 16 -0.92 -7.29 -15.02
N HIS A 17 -1.71 -8.32 -15.28
CA HIS A 17 -1.58 -9.21 -16.43
C HIS A 17 -2.59 -8.79 -17.50
N ALA A 18 -2.10 -8.30 -18.65
CA ALA A 18 -2.93 -7.82 -19.75
C ALA A 18 -2.98 -8.81 -20.93
N ILE A 19 -3.15 -10.11 -20.62
CA ILE A 19 -3.03 -11.20 -21.59
C ILE A 19 -4.00 -11.04 -22.77
N SER A 20 -5.24 -10.64 -22.49
CA SER A 20 -6.27 -10.46 -23.53
C SER A 20 -6.13 -9.15 -24.31
N GLN A 21 -5.47 -8.15 -23.75
CA GLN A 21 -5.32 -6.81 -24.35
C GLN A 21 -3.95 -6.18 -24.01
N PRO A 22 -2.84 -6.66 -24.60
CA PRO A 22 -1.50 -6.17 -24.29
C PRO A 22 -1.32 -4.66 -24.50
N ALA A 23 -1.99 -4.12 -25.53
CA ALA A 23 -1.97 -2.69 -25.83
C ALA A 23 -2.52 -1.81 -24.70
N ALA A 24 -3.35 -2.36 -23.79
CA ALA A 24 -3.84 -1.62 -22.62
C ALA A 24 -2.69 -1.18 -21.69
N LEU A 25 -1.58 -1.92 -21.64
CA LEU A 25 -0.40 -1.54 -20.84
C LEU A 25 0.29 -0.27 -21.34
N MET A 26 0.11 0.08 -22.62
CA MET A 26 0.60 1.35 -23.17
C MET A 26 -0.12 2.55 -22.55
N HIS A 27 -1.33 2.34 -22.06
CA HIS A 27 -2.15 3.35 -21.40
C HIS A 27 -2.05 3.30 -19.87
N LEU A 28 -1.37 2.30 -19.30
CA LEU A 28 -1.13 2.26 -17.86
C LEU A 28 -0.28 3.48 -17.48
N ASP A 29 -0.81 4.30 -16.57
CA ASP A 29 -0.11 5.45 -16.01
C ASP A 29 0.68 5.02 -14.77
N SER A 30 -0.04 4.51 -13.78
CA SER A 30 0.49 4.22 -12.45
C SER A 30 -0.36 3.20 -11.70
N PHE A 31 0.15 2.73 -10.57
CA PHE A 31 -0.63 1.99 -9.58
C PHE A 31 -0.97 2.92 -8.42
N GLU A 32 -2.24 2.98 -8.05
CA GLU A 32 -2.75 3.67 -6.87
C GLU A 32 -2.83 2.67 -5.71
N ILE A 33 -2.19 3.01 -4.60
CA ILE A 33 -2.25 2.27 -3.34
C ILE A 33 -2.96 3.14 -2.32
N THR A 34 -3.97 2.58 -1.66
CA THR A 34 -4.64 3.20 -0.52
C THR A 34 -4.38 2.35 0.71
N PHE A 35 -3.78 2.93 1.74
CA PHE A 35 -3.52 2.32 3.04
C PHE A 35 -4.45 2.90 4.10
N GLN A 36 -5.19 2.02 4.78
CA GLN A 36 -6.12 2.39 5.84
C GLN A 36 -5.81 1.61 7.12
N SER A 37 -5.78 2.31 8.25
CA SER A 37 -5.81 1.72 9.58
C SER A 37 -7.25 1.78 10.11
N SER A 38 -7.74 0.67 10.66
CA SER A 38 -9.09 0.59 11.22
C SER A 38 -9.18 1.04 12.68
N ASP A 39 -8.10 1.60 13.26
CA ASP A 39 -8.09 2.02 14.66
C ASP A 39 -8.96 3.28 14.86
N PRO A 40 -9.99 3.25 15.71
CA PRO A 40 -10.82 4.41 16.01
C PRO A 40 -10.07 5.53 16.74
N THR A 41 -8.92 5.25 17.35
CA THR A 41 -8.09 6.23 18.08
C THR A 41 -7.00 6.86 17.21
N CYS A 42 -6.61 6.20 16.11
CA CYS A 42 -5.63 6.69 15.15
C CYS A 42 -5.98 6.20 13.74
N SER A 43 -6.94 6.89 13.10
CA SER A 43 -7.35 6.54 11.75
C SER A 43 -6.35 7.10 10.74
N VAL A 44 -5.73 6.19 9.98
CA VAL A 44 -4.88 6.53 8.83
C VAL A 44 -5.66 6.23 7.57
N ASN A 45 -5.62 7.15 6.61
CA ASN A 45 -6.11 6.95 5.26
C ASN A 45 -5.18 7.68 4.30
N GLU A 46 -4.15 6.97 3.83
CA GLU A 46 -3.18 7.52 2.87
C GLU A 46 -3.42 6.92 1.49
N VAL A 47 -3.45 7.77 0.47
CA VAL A 47 -3.56 7.36 -0.93
C VAL A 47 -2.33 7.87 -1.66
N SER A 48 -1.68 6.99 -2.41
CA SER A 48 -0.51 7.37 -3.20
C SER A 48 -0.43 6.60 -4.51
N THR A 49 0.25 7.20 -5.48
CA THR A 49 0.47 6.61 -6.81
C THR A 49 1.94 6.34 -7.05
N SER A 50 2.24 5.26 -7.77
CA SER A 50 3.62 4.88 -8.12
C SER A 50 4.33 5.88 -9.06
N SER A 51 3.58 6.81 -9.67
CA SER A 51 4.13 7.91 -10.50
C SER A 51 4.37 9.20 -9.70
N SER A 52 3.90 9.27 -8.45
CA SER A 52 4.05 10.46 -7.61
C SER A 52 5.48 10.61 -7.13
N SER A 53 6.06 11.80 -7.29
CA SER A 53 7.34 12.17 -6.67
C SER A 53 7.20 12.56 -5.19
N ARG A 54 5.98 12.52 -4.64
CA ARG A 54 5.74 12.87 -3.23
C ARG A 54 6.22 11.75 -2.32
N ILE A 55 7.00 12.13 -1.31
CA ILE A 55 7.35 11.24 -0.19
C ILE A 55 6.10 11.07 0.66
N ASN A 56 5.57 9.86 0.71
CA ASN A 56 4.41 9.50 1.51
C ASN A 56 4.89 9.02 2.89
N GLN A 57 4.01 9.12 3.89
CA GLN A 57 4.36 8.80 5.26
C GLN A 57 4.41 7.29 5.50
N TYR A 58 3.48 6.55 4.91
CA TYR A 58 3.32 5.11 5.12
C TYR A 58 3.55 4.29 3.86
N ILE A 59 3.41 4.86 2.66
CA ILE A 59 3.51 4.11 1.39
C ILE A 59 4.81 4.43 0.64
N LEU A 60 5.69 3.44 0.52
CA LEU A 60 6.92 3.54 -0.27
C LEU A 60 6.77 2.71 -1.54
N PHE A 61 7.21 3.26 -2.67
CA PHE A 61 7.23 2.57 -3.96
C PHE A 61 8.64 2.21 -4.37
N GLU A 62 8.80 1.04 -4.98
CA GLU A 62 9.93 0.79 -5.88
C GLU A 62 9.59 1.29 -7.28
N ALA A 63 10.62 1.50 -8.11
CA ALA A 63 10.41 1.87 -9.49
C ALA A 63 9.55 0.81 -10.20
N PRO A 64 8.42 1.18 -10.83
CA PRO A 64 7.56 0.21 -11.48
C PRO A 64 8.24 -0.40 -12.70
N GLU A 65 8.08 -1.71 -12.88
CA GLU A 65 8.64 -2.48 -13.98
C GLU A 65 7.54 -2.84 -14.98
N ARG A 66 7.82 -2.67 -16.28
CA ARG A 66 6.92 -3.10 -17.36
C ARG A 66 7.67 -4.06 -18.25
N ASN A 67 7.09 -5.24 -18.48
CA ASN A 67 7.60 -6.20 -19.44
C ASN A 67 6.61 -6.34 -20.60
N PRO A 68 6.83 -5.62 -21.72
CA PRO A 68 5.94 -5.65 -22.88
C PRO A 68 5.81 -7.04 -23.49
N ASN A 69 6.89 -7.84 -23.48
CA ASN A 69 6.91 -9.18 -24.06
C ASN A 69 6.07 -10.17 -23.25
N ALA A 70 6.02 -9.99 -21.93
CA ALA A 70 5.21 -10.82 -21.04
C ALA A 70 3.78 -10.28 -20.86
N CYS A 71 3.45 -9.11 -21.43
CA CYS A 71 2.17 -8.42 -21.21
C CYS A 71 1.86 -8.22 -19.71
N ILE A 72 2.90 -7.90 -18.92
CA ILE A 72 2.79 -7.72 -17.47
C ILE A 72 3.37 -6.36 -17.07
N ALA A 73 2.67 -5.68 -16.15
CA ALA A 73 3.21 -4.56 -15.40
C ALA A 73 3.26 -4.92 -13.90
N VAL A 74 4.38 -4.62 -13.26
CA VAL A 74 4.65 -4.94 -11.86
C VAL A 74 4.94 -3.66 -11.09
N CYS A 75 4.34 -3.53 -9.92
CA CYS A 75 4.63 -2.47 -8.97
C CYS A 75 4.88 -3.08 -7.59
N ARG A 76 6.08 -2.90 -7.07
CA ARG A 76 6.45 -3.29 -5.72
C ARG A 76 6.30 -2.09 -4.81
N PHE A 77 5.72 -2.32 -3.64
CA PHE A 77 5.49 -1.28 -2.65
C PHE A 77 5.69 -1.83 -1.24
N ARG A 78 6.01 -0.94 -0.32
CA ARG A 78 6.20 -1.22 1.10
C ARG A 78 5.34 -0.29 1.93
N ILE A 79 4.54 -0.88 2.82
CA ILE A 79 3.77 -0.13 3.81
C ILE A 79 4.57 -0.10 5.10
N VAL A 80 4.91 1.10 5.56
CA VAL A 80 5.54 1.37 6.86
C VAL A 80 4.46 1.42 7.92
N ILE A 81 4.58 0.60 8.96
CA ILE A 81 3.60 0.51 10.04
C ILE A 81 4.33 0.84 11.35
N PRO A 82 4.28 2.11 11.80
CA PRO A 82 4.86 2.48 13.08
C PRO A 82 4.04 1.91 14.24
N ASP A 83 4.69 1.78 15.40
CA ASP A 83 4.10 1.33 16.65
C ASP A 83 2.94 2.22 17.12
N THR A 84 2.92 3.49 16.73
CA THR A 84 1.83 4.44 16.99
C THR A 84 0.50 4.06 16.35
N LEU A 85 0.48 3.13 15.36
CA LEU A 85 -0.75 2.63 14.75
C LEU A 85 -1.37 1.45 15.50
N PHE A 86 -0.80 1.07 16.65
CA PHE A 86 -1.33 0.01 17.48
C PHE A 86 -2.00 0.58 18.73
N PRO A 87 -3.13 0.00 19.18
CA PRO A 87 -3.75 0.40 20.43
C PRO A 87 -2.80 0.22 21.62
N TRP A 88 -2.83 1.19 22.53
CA TRP A 88 -2.02 1.20 23.76
C TRP A 88 -2.29 0.00 24.69
N THR A 89 -3.45 -0.66 24.55
CA THR A 89 -3.90 -1.77 25.41
C THR A 89 -3.45 -3.17 24.96
N GLY A 90 -2.54 -3.28 23.98
CA GLY A 90 -1.85 -4.54 23.66
C GLY A 90 -2.71 -5.56 22.91
N GLY A 91 -2.80 -5.53 21.59
CA GLY A 91 -1.90 -4.88 20.65
C GLY A 91 -2.11 -5.55 19.29
N ARG A 92 -3.34 -5.53 18.79
CA ARG A 92 -3.71 -5.99 17.46
C ARG A 92 -4.33 -4.82 16.71
N ALA A 93 -3.77 -4.49 15.55
CA ALA A 93 -4.32 -3.51 14.64
C ALA A 93 -4.75 -4.21 13.35
N GLN A 94 -5.83 -3.73 12.73
CA GLN A 94 -6.25 -4.20 11.41
C GLN A 94 -5.97 -3.12 10.39
N PHE A 95 -5.51 -3.58 9.24
CA PHE A 95 -5.09 -2.74 8.14
C PHE A 95 -5.78 -3.21 6.87
N ARG A 96 -6.03 -2.24 6.00
CA ARG A 96 -6.57 -2.48 4.66
C ARG A 96 -5.66 -1.80 3.66
N VAL A 97 -5.23 -2.56 2.66
CA VAL A 97 -4.49 -2.06 1.51
C VAL A 97 -5.34 -2.31 0.27
N ARG A 98 -5.68 -1.25 -0.42
CA ARG A 98 -6.34 -1.31 -1.73
C ARG A 98 -5.34 -0.95 -2.80
N VAL A 99 -5.32 -1.71 -3.88
CA VAL A 99 -4.46 -1.49 -5.04
C VAL A 99 -5.34 -1.35 -6.27
N CYS A 100 -5.07 -0.34 -7.10
CA CYS A 100 -5.79 -0.12 -8.34
C CYS A 100 -4.82 0.29 -9.45
N ALA A 101 -5.01 -0.25 -10.66
CA ALA A 101 -4.29 0.24 -11.84
C ALA A 101 -4.98 1.50 -12.38
N LEU A 102 -4.21 2.57 -12.64
CA LEU A 102 -4.71 3.80 -13.25
C LEU A 102 -4.31 3.88 -14.71
N PHE A 103 -5.29 4.03 -15.60
CA PHE A 103 -5.08 4.11 -17.03
C PHE A 103 -5.33 5.54 -17.54
N ASN A 104 -4.39 6.07 -18.30
CA ASN A 104 -4.53 7.35 -18.96
C ASN A 104 -5.23 7.16 -20.31
N VAL A 105 -6.52 7.47 -20.34
CA VAL A 105 -7.40 7.26 -21.50
C VAL A 105 -8.00 8.57 -21.99
N TYR A 106 -8.31 8.65 -23.28
CA TYR A 106 -9.00 9.82 -23.83
C TYR A 106 -10.51 9.70 -23.58
N SER A 107 -11.10 10.72 -22.95
CA SER A 107 -12.55 10.83 -22.78
C SER A 107 -13.13 11.76 -23.85
N PRO A 108 -13.89 11.24 -24.83
CA PRO A 108 -14.50 12.07 -25.86
C PRO A 108 -15.54 13.04 -25.29
N GLU A 109 -16.28 12.63 -24.25
CA GLU A 109 -17.27 13.47 -23.56
C GLU A 109 -16.65 14.70 -22.89
N ARG A 110 -15.40 14.57 -22.41
CA ARG A 110 -14.67 15.66 -21.75
C ARG A 110 -13.67 16.36 -22.66
N GLY A 111 -13.47 15.87 -23.89
CA GLY A 111 -12.45 16.37 -24.81
C GLY A 111 -11.03 16.32 -24.26
N ALA A 112 -10.76 15.45 -23.29
CA ALA A 112 -9.53 15.48 -22.50
C ALA A 112 -9.09 14.06 -22.09
N ARG A 113 -7.80 13.92 -21.77
CA ARG A 113 -7.28 12.71 -21.12
C ARG A 113 -7.73 12.67 -19.66
N ILE A 114 -8.18 11.49 -19.23
CA ILE A 114 -8.59 11.22 -17.85
C ILE A 114 -7.83 10.01 -17.31
N LEU A 115 -7.64 9.97 -16.00
CA LEU A 115 -7.19 8.77 -15.30
C LEU A 115 -8.41 7.93 -14.95
N GLN A 116 -8.58 6.81 -15.66
CA GLN A 116 -9.61 5.82 -15.40
C GLN A 116 -9.06 4.74 -14.47
N ARG A 117 -9.79 4.45 -13.38
CA ARG A 117 -9.50 3.32 -12.50
C ARG A 117 -9.84 2.02 -13.22
N GLY A 118 -8.86 1.12 -13.29
CA GLY A 118 -9.00 -0.23 -13.80
C GLY A 118 -9.24 -1.24 -12.67
N PRO A 119 -8.77 -2.49 -12.85
CA PRO A 119 -8.93 -3.54 -11.84
C PRO A 119 -8.42 -3.13 -10.47
N GLU A 120 -9.14 -3.56 -9.45
CA GLU A 120 -8.85 -3.28 -8.05
C GLU A 120 -8.71 -4.58 -7.27
N TYR A 121 -7.77 -4.60 -6.33
CA TYR A 121 -7.66 -5.62 -5.32
C TYR A 121 -7.62 -5.01 -3.93
N VAL A 122 -8.27 -5.65 -2.96
CA VAL A 122 -8.30 -5.22 -1.56
C VAL A 122 -7.74 -6.34 -0.69
N HIS A 123 -6.67 -6.04 0.04
CA HIS A 123 -6.06 -6.92 1.02
C HIS A 123 -6.35 -6.42 2.43
N HIS A 124 -6.85 -7.31 3.29
CA HIS A 124 -7.03 -7.06 4.71
C HIS A 124 -6.06 -7.92 5.50
N PHE A 125 -5.34 -7.32 6.44
CA PHE A 125 -4.45 -8.05 7.33
C PHE A 125 -4.48 -7.46 8.73
N SER A 126 -4.01 -8.24 9.71
CA SER A 126 -3.88 -7.78 11.08
C SER A 126 -2.50 -8.09 11.61
N LEU A 127 -1.89 -7.14 12.30
CA LEU A 127 -0.62 -7.35 12.99
C LEU A 127 -0.84 -7.36 14.50
N GLN A 128 -0.08 -8.18 15.20
CA GLN A 128 -0.08 -8.22 16.65
C GLN A 128 1.31 -7.92 17.20
N LEU A 129 1.43 -6.89 18.04
CA LEU A 129 2.63 -6.62 18.80
C LEU A 129 2.67 -7.59 20.00
N ARG A 130 3.62 -8.53 19.96
CA ARG A 130 3.96 -9.33 21.15
C ARG A 130 4.86 -8.50 22.04
N THR A 131 4.36 -8.04 23.18
CA THR A 131 5.21 -7.57 24.26
C THR A 131 5.91 -8.80 24.85
N SER A 132 7.22 -8.94 24.64
CA SER A 132 7.95 -9.98 25.37
C SER A 132 7.92 -9.57 26.84
N ARG A 133 7.32 -10.40 27.71
CA ARG A 133 7.60 -10.32 29.15
C ARG A 133 9.06 -10.76 29.35
N ARG A 134 10.02 -9.87 29.09
CA ARG A 134 11.37 -10.06 29.62
C ARG A 134 11.26 -9.85 31.13
N GLY A 135 11.63 -10.91 31.85
CA GLY A 135 11.31 -11.18 33.25
C GLY A 135 11.45 -10.00 34.20
N LEU A 136 10.38 -9.76 34.96
CA LEU A 136 10.56 -9.40 36.36
C LEU A 136 10.81 -10.71 37.11
N PRO A 137 11.98 -10.86 37.76
CA PRO A 137 12.01 -11.41 39.09
C PRO A 137 12.63 -10.33 39.97
N PHE A 138 11.88 -9.26 40.21
CA PHE A 138 12.05 -8.51 41.44
C PHE A 138 10.89 -8.89 42.34
N GLY A 139 11.15 -9.83 43.22
CA GLY A 139 10.38 -10.02 44.43
C GLY A 139 11.25 -10.71 45.46
N PRO A 140 10.83 -10.71 46.72
CA PRO A 140 10.35 -9.56 47.49
C PRO A 140 11.51 -8.67 47.99
#